data_AF-A0A0F9DGK0-F1
#
_entry.id   AF-A0A0F9DGK0-F1
#
_cell.length_a   1.000
_cell.length_b   1.000
_cell.length_c   1.000
_cell.angle_alpha   90.00
_cell.angle_beta   90.00
_cell.angle_gamma   90.00
#
_symmetry.space_group_name_H-M   'P 1'
#
loop_
_entity.id
_entity.type
_entity.pdbx_description
1 polymer ?
#
loop_
_entity_poly.entity_id
_entity_poly.type
_entity_poly.pdbx_seq_one_letter_code
_entity_poly.pdbx_strand_id
1 'polypeptide(L)'
;IFTQSVAAGATFNPLVGWQYQYLPWPAEVSVLARATAVGMVAVYTSGSETIVEESPVQAGGTTGVTPSSLNTPVQGWHAAAGDLLKLNYRNTSGGAVIVDGIIEVMPL
;
A
#
# COMPACT_ATOMS: atom_id res chain seq x y z
N ILE A 1 4.40 -2.89 -8.78
CA ILE A 1 3.10 -3.60 -8.74
C ILE A 1 3.20 -4.79 -7.79
N PHE A 2 2.13 -5.12 -7.10
CA PHE A 2 2.06 -6.28 -6.21
C PHE A 2 0.66 -6.89 -6.20
N THR A 3 0.61 -8.20 -5.98
CA THR A 3 -0.61 -8.98 -5.74
C THR A 3 -0.25 -9.99 -4.66
N GLN A 4 -0.94 -9.97 -3.52
CA GLN A 4 -0.63 -10.86 -2.41
C GLN A 4 -1.92 -11.36 -1.72
N SER A 5 -1.98 -12.67 -1.46
CA SER A 5 -2.96 -13.24 -0.55
C SER A 5 -2.48 -13.07 0.89
N VAL A 6 -3.28 -12.39 1.72
CA VAL A 6 -2.99 -12.12 3.13
C VAL A 6 -3.89 -13.01 3.98
N ALA A 7 -3.29 -13.90 4.78
CA ALA A 7 -4.04 -14.77 5.69
C ALA A 7 -4.82 -13.97 6.74
N ALA A 8 -5.85 -14.57 7.33
CA ALA A 8 -6.63 -13.96 8.40
C ALA A 8 -5.73 -13.53 9.57
N GLY A 9 -5.87 -12.29 10.03
CA GLY A 9 -5.06 -11.71 11.11
C GLY A 9 -3.62 -11.36 10.73
N ALA A 10 -3.16 -11.70 9.52
CA ALA A 10 -1.81 -11.39 9.07
C ALA A 10 -1.69 -9.94 8.56
N THR A 11 -0.45 -9.46 8.52
CA THR A 11 -0.09 -8.17 7.94
C THR A 11 0.96 -8.38 6.86
N PHE A 12 0.81 -7.67 5.75
CA PHE A 12 1.71 -7.71 4.60
C PHE A 12 2.26 -6.31 4.32
N ASN A 13 3.58 -6.22 4.08
CA ASN A 13 4.22 -5.01 3.59
C ASN A 13 4.93 -5.30 2.26
N PRO A 14 4.48 -4.72 1.13
CA PRO A 14 5.06 -4.97 -0.19
C PRO A 14 6.45 -4.35 -0.37
N LEU A 15 6.88 -3.43 0.50
CA LEU A 15 8.16 -2.74 0.37
C LEU A 15 9.33 -3.45 1.03
N VAL A 16 9.10 -4.53 1.78
CA VAL A 16 10.18 -5.25 2.46
C VAL A 16 11.17 -5.80 1.43
N GLY A 17 12.41 -5.31 1.47
CA GLY A 17 13.48 -5.70 0.54
C GLY A 17 13.45 -4.97 -0.80
N TRP A 18 12.57 -3.98 -0.99
CA TRP A 18 12.56 -3.16 -2.20
C TRP A 18 13.65 -2.09 -2.16
N GLN A 19 14.22 -1.73 -3.32
CA GLN A 19 15.29 -0.73 -3.40
C GLN A 19 14.86 0.65 -2.92
N TYR A 20 13.59 1.02 -3.14
CA TYR A 20 13.00 2.28 -2.68
C TYR A 20 12.27 2.13 -1.34
N GLN A 21 12.57 1.09 -0.57
CA GLN A 21 12.15 1.02 0.84
C GLN A 21 12.73 2.20 1.62
N TYR A 22 13.97 2.59 1.30
CA TYR A 22 14.56 3.85 1.72
C TYR A 22 14.64 4.76 0.50
N LEU A 23 14.11 5.97 0.61
CA LEU A 23 14.12 6.90 -0.51
C LEU A 23 15.52 7.49 -0.71
N PRO A 24 16.14 7.36 -1.90
CA PRO A 24 17.46 7.93 -2.15
C PRO A 24 17.44 9.45 -2.38
N TRP A 25 16.28 10.01 -2.72
CA TRP A 25 16.07 11.42 -3.02
C TRP A 25 14.67 11.86 -2.57
N PRO A 26 14.40 13.17 -2.46
CA PRO A 26 13.06 13.66 -2.16
C PRO A 26 12.10 13.27 -3.28
N ALA A 27 11.01 12.58 -2.93
CA ALA A 27 10.14 11.92 -3.88
C ALA A 27 8.67 12.28 -3.66
N GLU A 28 7.91 12.34 -4.74
CA GLU A 28 6.47 12.12 -4.68
C GLU A 28 6.20 10.62 -4.73
N VAL A 29 5.51 10.11 -3.70
CA VAL A 29 5.10 8.71 -3.60
C VAL A 29 3.61 8.64 -3.84
N SER A 30 3.19 7.81 -4.79
CA SER A 30 1.79 7.53 -5.05
C SER A 30 1.50 6.04 -4.90
N VAL A 31 0.37 5.73 -4.26
CA VAL A 31 -0.06 4.37 -3.97
C VAL A 31 -1.50 4.20 -4.37
N LEU A 32 -1.76 3.18 -5.18
CA LEU A 32 -3.10 2.69 -5.43
C LEU A 32 -3.16 1.26 -4.93
N ALA A 33 -4.10 0.99 -4.03
CA ALA A 33 -4.30 -0.35 -3.49
C ALA A 33 -5.78 -0.65 -3.33
N ARG A 34 -6.15 -1.89 -3.65
CA ARG A 34 -7.51 -2.42 -3.51
C ARG A 34 -7.45 -3.87 -3.03
N ALA A 35 -8.53 -4.31 -2.42
CA ALA A 35 -8.70 -5.66 -1.93
C ALA A 35 -9.83 -6.39 -2.68
N THR A 36 -9.77 -7.72 -2.73
CA THR A 36 -10.85 -8.54 -3.33
C THR A 36 -12.09 -8.59 -2.44
N ALA A 37 -11.95 -8.38 -1.14
CA ALA A 37 -13.04 -8.38 -0.15
C ALA A 37 -12.81 -7.31 0.93
N VAL A 38 -13.86 -7.04 1.72
CA VAL A 38 -13.79 -6.18 2.91
C VAL A 38 -12.95 -6.82 4.01
N GLY A 39 -12.53 -6.02 4.99
CA GLY A 39 -11.67 -6.48 6.10
C GLY A 39 -10.19 -6.39 5.80
N MET A 40 -9.79 -5.54 4.84
CA MET A 40 -8.40 -5.12 4.66
C MET A 40 -8.25 -3.68 5.15
N VAL A 41 -7.29 -3.43 6.03
CA VAL A 41 -6.95 -2.08 6.50
C VAL A 41 -5.51 -1.74 6.14
N ALA A 42 -5.24 -0.49 5.84
CA ALA A 42 -3.94 0.03 5.46
C ALA A 42 -3.42 1.06 6.48
N VAL A 43 -2.12 1.01 6.74
CA VAL A 43 -1.37 2.04 7.47
C VAL A 43 -0.12 2.38 6.66
N TYR A 44 0.04 3.65 6.29
CA TYR A 44 1.17 4.14 5.52
C TYR A 44 2.02 5.09 6.35
N THR A 45 3.31 4.81 6.43
CA THR A 45 4.27 5.68 7.13
C THR A 45 5.44 6.02 6.22
N SER A 46 5.88 7.28 6.32
CA SER A 46 7.08 7.81 5.66
C SER A 46 7.99 8.40 6.74
N GLY A 47 9.13 7.76 6.99
CA GLY A 47 10.03 8.21 8.06
C GLY A 47 9.31 8.21 9.42
N SER A 48 9.13 9.39 10.01
CA SER A 48 8.42 9.59 11.28
C SER A 48 6.94 9.97 11.13
N GLU A 49 6.46 10.20 9.91
CA GLU A 49 5.10 10.66 9.64
C GLU A 49 4.16 9.50 9.30
N THR A 50 2.97 9.49 9.91
CA THR A 50 1.86 8.64 9.49
C THR A 50 1.03 9.39 8.46
N ILE A 51 1.04 8.91 7.22
CA ILE A 51 0.29 9.51 6.10
C ILE A 51 -1.15 9.02 6.13
N VAL A 52 -1.33 7.72 6.36
CA VAL A 52 -2.62 7.07 6.46
C VAL A 52 -2.65 6.30 7.77
N GLU A 53 -3.49 6.76 8.70
CA GLU A 53 -3.89 6.03 9.89
C GLU A 53 -4.71 4.80 9.51
N GLU A 54 -4.86 3.82 10.40
CA GLU A 54 -5.52 2.55 10.11
C GLU A 54 -6.90 2.74 9.44
N SER A 55 -6.92 2.58 8.12
CA SER A 55 -8.06 2.95 7.27
C SER A 55 -8.46 1.79 6.37
N PRO A 56 -9.76 1.63 6.06
CA PRO A 56 -10.21 0.56 5.20
C PRO A 56 -9.69 0.73 3.77
N VAL A 57 -9.22 -0.38 3.19
CA VAL A 57 -8.87 -0.47 1.76
C VAL A 57 -10.12 -0.75 0.95
N GLN A 58 -10.27 -0.11 -0.21
CA GLN A 58 -11.38 -0.35 -1.12
C GLN A 58 -11.50 -1.84 -1.49
N ALA A 59 -12.70 -2.41 -1.35
CA ALA A 59 -13.01 -3.78 -1.73
C ALA A 59 -13.58 -3.89 -3.17
N GLY A 60 -13.85 -5.11 -3.63
CA GLY A 60 -14.46 -5.36 -4.95
C GLY A 60 -13.42 -5.47 -6.08
N GLY A 61 -12.15 -5.68 -5.72
CA GLY A 61 -11.08 -5.95 -6.68
C GLY A 61 -11.16 -7.35 -7.29
N THR A 62 -10.56 -7.49 -8.47
CA THR A 62 -10.31 -8.79 -9.11
C THR A 62 -8.85 -9.17 -8.91
N THR A 63 -8.59 -10.35 -8.36
CA THR A 63 -7.24 -10.88 -8.14
C THR A 63 -6.36 -10.73 -9.37
N GLY A 64 -5.16 -10.16 -9.19
CA GLY A 64 -4.16 -10.06 -10.26
C GLY A 64 -4.47 -9.01 -11.32
N VAL A 65 -5.51 -8.20 -11.12
CA VAL A 65 -5.78 -7.03 -11.97
C VAL A 65 -5.20 -5.78 -11.29
N THR A 66 -4.37 -5.05 -12.03
CA THR A 66 -3.75 -3.81 -11.53
C THR A 66 -4.82 -2.74 -11.32
N PRO A 67 -4.87 -2.08 -10.14
CA PRO A 67 -5.75 -0.93 -9.93
C PRO A 67 -5.37 0.24 -10.84
N SER A 68 -6.34 1.08 -11.17
CA SER A 68 -6.13 2.33 -11.92
C SER A 68 -6.73 3.51 -11.17
N SER A 69 -6.25 4.71 -11.46
CA SER A 69 -6.75 5.95 -10.84
C SER A 69 -8.23 6.23 -11.16
N LEU A 70 -8.77 5.59 -12.20
CA LEU A 70 -10.19 5.67 -12.56
C LEU A 70 -11.10 4.89 -11.61
N ASN A 71 -10.58 3.86 -10.95
CA ASN A 71 -11.38 2.93 -10.15
C ASN A 71 -10.89 2.73 -8.71
N THR A 72 -9.77 3.33 -8.34
CA THR A 72 -9.13 3.19 -7.04
C THR A 72 -8.59 4.57 -6.60
N PRO A 73 -8.85 5.02 -5.37
CA PRO A 73 -8.32 6.29 -4.89
C PRO A 73 -6.79 6.24 -4.84
N VAL A 74 -6.17 7.32 -5.31
CA VAL A 74 -4.72 7.52 -5.24
C VAL A 74 -4.39 8.14 -3.90
N GLN A 75 -3.51 7.49 -3.14
CA GLN A 75 -2.92 8.05 -1.93
C GLN A 75 -1.53 8.58 -2.28
N GLY A 76 -1.37 9.90 -2.29
CA GLY A 76 -0.14 10.57 -2.71
C GLY A 76 0.41 11.48 -1.61
N TRP A 77 1.74 11.48 -1.42
CA TRP A 77 2.42 12.38 -0.50
C TRP A 77 3.85 12.69 -0.96
N HIS A 78 4.43 13.74 -0.40
CA HIS A 78 5.85 14.06 -0.59
C HIS A 78 6.66 13.49 0.57
N ALA A 79 7.72 12.77 0.24
CA ALA A 79 8.61 12.14 1.20
C ALA A 79 10.03 12.68 1.05
N ALA A 80 10.73 12.80 2.17
CA ALA A 80 12.09 13.32 2.19
C ALA A 80 13.11 12.26 1.74
N ALA A 81 14.28 12.70 1.31
CA ALA A 81 15.40 11.80 1.09
C ALA A 81 15.79 11.10 2.41
N GLY A 82 15.98 9.79 2.36
CA GLY A 82 16.31 8.95 3.51
C GLY A 82 15.11 8.39 4.25
N ASP A 83 13.88 8.80 3.91
CA ASP A 83 12.68 8.28 4.57
C ASP A 83 12.51 6.78 4.35
N LEU A 84 12.17 6.08 5.43
CA LEU A 84 11.73 4.70 5.38
C LEU A 84 10.25 4.66 5.04
N LEU A 85 9.92 4.09 3.88
CA LEU A 85 8.55 3.84 3.47
C LEU A 85 8.08 2.50 4.02
N LYS A 86 6.90 2.49 4.65
CA LYS A 86 6.24 1.27 5.13
C LYS A 86 4.76 1.32 4.82
N LEU A 87 4.29 0.34 4.05
CA LEU A 87 2.88 0.20 3.71
C LEU A 87 2.38 -1.11 4.32
N ASN A 88 1.62 -1.04 5.40
CA ASN A 88 1.12 -2.23 6.06
C ASN A 88 -0.33 -2.47 5.67
N TYR A 89 -0.60 -3.63 5.06
CA TYR A 89 -1.94 -4.13 4.77
C TYR A 89 -2.27 -5.24 5.75
N ARG A 90 -3.22 -5.01 6.65
CA ARG A 90 -3.64 -5.95 7.69
C ARG A 90 -5.01 -6.52 7.36
N ASN A 91 -5.11 -7.84 7.38
CA ASN A 91 -6.37 -8.55 7.18
C ASN A 91 -7.07 -8.75 8.53
N THR A 92 -8.22 -8.11 8.71
CA THR A 92 -9.08 -8.19 9.90
C THR A 92 -10.24 -9.16 9.73
N SER A 93 -10.38 -9.80 8.58
CA SER A 93 -11.44 -10.77 8.30
C SER A 93 -11.10 -12.18 8.83
N GLY A 94 -12.09 -13.08 8.77
CA GLY A 94 -11.93 -14.49 9.13
C GLY A 94 -11.34 -15.40 8.03
N GLY A 95 -11.04 -14.85 6.85
CA GLY A 95 -10.53 -15.59 5.70
C GLY A 95 -9.34 -14.91 5.04
N ALA A 96 -8.70 -15.59 4.09
CA ALA A 96 -7.64 -14.97 3.30
C ALA A 96 -8.25 -13.93 2.33
N VAL A 97 -7.67 -12.75 2.27
CA VAL A 97 -8.08 -11.65 1.38
C VAL A 97 -6.88 -11.24 0.54
N ILE A 98 -7.13 -10.95 -0.73
CA ILE A 98 -6.06 -10.57 -1.67
C ILE A 98 -6.01 -9.05 -1.75
N VAL A 99 -4.80 -8.51 -1.71
CA VAL A 99 -4.52 -7.09 -1.96
C VAL A 99 -3.71 -6.96 -3.25
N ASP A 100 -4.19 -6.09 -4.14
CA ASP A 100 -3.54 -5.72 -5.40
C ASP A 100 -3.19 -4.22 -5.34
N GLY A 101 -1.99 -3.87 -5.78
CA GLY A 101 -1.58 -2.48 -5.76
C GLY A 101 -0.42 -2.13 -6.69
N ILE A 102 -0.28 -0.82 -6.90
CA ILE A 102 0.85 -0.21 -7.57
C ILE A 102 1.39 0.90 -6.69
N ILE A 103 2.72 1.01 -6.69
CA ILE A 103 3.48 2.00 -5.94
C ILE A 103 4.38 2.66 -6.97
N GLU A 104 4.27 3.97 -7.08
CA GLU A 104 5.10 4.78 -7.97
C GLU A 104 5.85 5.79 -7.12
N VAL A 105 7.13 5.97 -7.45
CA VAL A 105 8.03 6.88 -6.75
C VAL A 105 8.66 7.75 -7.83
N MET A 106 8.40 9.05 -7.77
CA MET A 106 8.82 10.02 -8.78
C MET A 106 9.68 11.12 -8.15
N PRO A 107 10.80 11.51 -8.77
CA PRO A 107 11.68 12.53 -8.22
C PRO A 107 11.03 13.90 -8.24
N LEU A 108 11.20 14.62 -7.13
CA LEU A 108 10.85 16.03 -6.98
C LEU A 108 11.91 16.95 -7.59
#